data_AF-A0A1G1H6I2-F1
#
_entry.id   AF-A0A1G1H6I2-F1
#
_cell.length_a   1.000
_cell.length_b   1.000
_cell.length_c   1.000
_cell.angle_alpha   90.00
_cell.angle_beta   90.00
_cell.angle_gamma   90.00
#
_symmetry.space_group_name_H-M   'P 1'
#
loop_
_entity.id
_entity.type
_entity.pdbx_description
1 polymer ?
#
loop_
_entity_poly.entity_id
_entity_poly.type
_entity_poly.pdbx_seq_one_letter_code
_entity_poly.pdbx_strand_id
1 'polypeptide(L)'
;MRDGAIGATARDYLASRGIQAGTIERFEIGCAPAEWDGLIRALSKQGFAPGDLAAAGLTIAREHASGSYDRFRARVMFPITDLRKRVVGFGGRILGEGTPKYLNSPDTPLFKKGQTLYALDLAREAVARLKTVIVVEGYFDAVALHQAGLTHTVATLGTALTTEHIQVLRRFASKVVLLFDPDQAGVRAALRGLDLFVNSGLGVKVVTLPTGEDPDTYVRKEGPEAFARLEEQAPSLLDFALEHSLSTAESSTIEGRIRSVDDVLRILQKSEHPIEREERIRVVAERLGISQQRLIERYPALVQSEGRRPAAPLSGNAVPATFKGANEERDLVYLLLHGQLTPADVRRLRPEDFSVPVCRLLVEAALNHLDRDGRVGLRLLLDAVVDRQDCGSLATELSMREDHFDDVQAHIAGCLETLERKRAEALFRDLIAQLKAAEREGRVEDARVLNAQVNELRIQKAGRPATGMLSLVKE
;
A
#
# COMPACT_ATOMS: atom_id res chain seq x y z
N MET A 1 14.61 15.79 27.28
CA MET A 1 13.52 16.19 28.20
C MET A 1 13.99 16.92 29.45
N ARG A 2 15.20 16.74 29.98
CA ARG A 2 15.58 17.23 31.33
C ARG A 2 16.05 18.69 31.40
N ASP A 3 16.66 19.27 30.37
CA ASP A 3 17.15 20.66 30.40
C ASP A 3 16.93 21.43 29.08
N GLY A 4 16.79 22.77 29.21
CA GLY A 4 16.68 23.73 28.11
C GLY A 4 15.24 24.09 27.70
N ALA A 5 15.10 25.22 26.97
CA ALA A 5 13.81 25.74 26.51
C ALA A 5 13.03 24.73 25.64
N ILE A 6 13.72 23.97 24.78
CA ILE A 6 13.09 22.98 23.91
C ILE A 6 12.54 21.78 24.70
N GLY A 7 13.18 21.42 25.81
CA GLY A 7 12.68 20.40 26.73
C GLY A 7 11.39 20.84 27.42
N ALA A 8 11.27 22.12 27.77
CA ALA A 8 10.03 22.69 28.30
C ALA A 8 8.91 22.63 27.25
N THR A 9 9.15 23.12 26.03
CA THR A 9 8.16 23.06 24.93
C THR A 9 7.67 21.63 24.65
N ALA A 10 8.57 20.65 24.66
CA ALA A 10 8.20 19.24 24.47
C ALA A 10 7.34 18.70 25.62
N ARG A 11 7.66 19.06 26.88
CA ARG A 11 6.86 18.68 28.05
C ARG A 11 5.49 19.33 28.03
N ASP A 12 5.40 20.61 27.69
CA ASP A 12 4.13 21.33 27.60
C ASP A 12 3.24 20.73 26.50
N TYR A 13 3.83 20.40 25.35
CA TYR A 13 3.12 19.69 24.28
C TYR A 13 2.60 18.33 24.74
N LEU A 14 3.44 17.49 25.36
CA LEU A 14 3.03 16.19 25.88
C LEU A 14 1.96 16.31 26.99
N ALA A 15 2.08 17.31 27.86
CA ALA A 15 1.09 17.60 28.91
C ALA A 15 -0.24 18.06 28.34
N SER A 16 -0.25 18.90 27.29
CA SER A 16 -1.48 19.28 26.57
C SER A 16 -2.17 18.09 25.87
N ARG A 17 -1.40 17.04 25.57
CA ARG A 17 -1.90 15.74 25.09
C ARG A 17 -2.23 14.76 26.23
N GLY A 18 -2.13 15.19 27.49
CA GLY A 18 -2.45 14.37 28.66
C GLY A 18 -1.43 13.28 28.99
N ILE A 19 -0.23 13.31 28.41
CA ILE A 19 0.83 12.32 28.68
C ILE A 19 1.55 12.66 30.00
N GLN A 20 1.50 11.74 30.96
CA GLN A 20 2.02 11.92 32.31
C GLN A 20 3.53 11.70 32.36
N ALA A 21 4.20 12.33 33.35
CA ALA A 21 5.66 12.22 33.52
C ALA A 21 6.15 10.78 33.67
N GLY A 22 5.44 9.93 34.42
CA GLY A 22 5.79 8.51 34.55
C GLY A 22 5.69 7.74 33.23
N THR A 23 4.75 8.10 32.37
CA THR A 23 4.62 7.55 31.00
C THR A 23 5.78 8.01 30.12
N ILE A 24 6.16 9.29 30.18
CA ILE A 24 7.33 9.84 29.47
C ILE A 24 8.60 9.09 29.84
N GLU A 25 8.81 8.82 31.14
CA GLU A 25 9.96 8.06 31.63
C GLU A 25 9.91 6.59 31.18
N ARG A 26 8.76 5.93 31.33
CA ARG A 26 8.60 4.51 30.96
C ARG A 26 8.86 4.25 29.47
N PHE A 27 8.45 5.16 28.60
CA PHE A 27 8.65 5.08 27.15
C PHE A 27 9.95 5.76 26.68
N GLU A 28 10.76 6.27 27.60
CA GLU A 28 12.01 6.98 27.30
C GLU A 28 11.82 8.13 26.29
N ILE A 29 10.67 8.82 26.34
CA ILE A 29 10.31 9.86 25.37
C ILE A 29 11.32 11.02 25.48
N GLY A 30 11.88 11.38 24.33
CA GLY A 30 12.93 12.38 24.19
C GLY A 30 12.49 13.63 23.44
N CYS A 31 13.46 14.50 23.16
CA CYS A 31 13.26 15.66 22.28
C CYS A 31 14.53 15.91 21.44
N ALA A 32 14.34 16.17 20.15
CA ALA A 32 15.39 16.59 19.23
C ALA A 32 15.40 18.13 19.13
N PRO A 33 16.54 18.81 19.39
CA PRO A 33 16.67 20.24 19.24
C PRO A 33 16.38 20.73 17.80
N ALA A 34 16.14 22.03 17.63
CA ALA A 34 15.92 22.65 16.31
C ALA A 34 17.24 22.94 15.55
N GLU A 35 18.28 22.17 15.82
CA GLU A 35 19.61 22.35 15.24
C GLU A 35 19.80 21.45 14.02
N TRP A 36 20.61 21.89 13.05
CA TRP A 36 20.86 21.13 11.82
C TRP A 36 21.90 20.02 11.97
N ASP A 37 22.77 20.10 12.97
CA ASP A 37 23.95 19.24 13.13
C ASP A 37 24.28 18.99 14.62
N GLY A 38 23.32 19.22 15.52
CA GLY A 38 23.51 19.08 16.96
C GLY A 38 23.86 17.65 17.37
N LEU A 39 23.14 16.67 16.83
CA LEU A 39 23.39 15.25 17.04
C LEU A 39 24.71 14.82 16.39
N ILE A 40 24.97 15.22 15.14
CA ILE A 40 26.24 14.95 14.45
C ILE A 40 27.42 15.43 15.30
N ARG A 41 27.42 16.68 15.77
CA ARG A 41 28.50 17.21 16.62
C ARG A 41 28.63 16.44 17.93
N ALA A 42 27.52 16.10 18.57
CA ALA A 42 27.54 15.37 19.84
C ALA A 42 28.14 13.96 19.69
N LEU A 43 27.74 13.21 18.67
CA LEU A 43 28.21 11.85 18.43
C LEU A 43 29.62 11.81 17.84
N SER A 44 29.99 12.80 17.03
CA SER A 44 31.37 12.91 16.52
C SER A 44 32.37 13.13 17.66
N LYS A 45 32.01 13.92 18.68
CA LYS A 45 32.82 14.09 19.90
C LYS A 45 32.97 12.79 20.71
N GLN A 46 32.06 11.84 20.55
CA GLN A 46 32.12 10.51 21.15
C GLN A 46 32.85 9.48 20.28
N GLY A 47 33.36 9.89 19.11
CA GLY A 47 34.15 9.03 18.23
C GLY A 47 33.35 8.20 17.22
N PHE A 48 32.04 8.45 17.06
CA PHE A 48 31.24 7.77 16.04
C PHE A 48 31.58 8.26 14.63
N ALA A 49 31.75 7.33 13.70
CA ALA A 49 32.04 7.68 12.31
C ALA A 49 30.78 8.23 11.60
N PRO A 50 30.92 9.19 10.67
CA PRO A 50 29.79 9.71 9.91
C PRO A 50 29.00 8.62 9.15
N GLY A 51 29.70 7.59 8.68
CA GLY A 51 29.09 6.42 8.00
C GLY A 51 28.15 5.63 8.91
N ASP A 52 28.49 5.49 10.19
CA ASP A 52 27.65 4.79 11.17
C ASP A 52 26.35 5.56 11.44
N LEU A 53 26.45 6.89 11.54
CA LEU A 53 25.28 7.76 11.75
C LEU A 53 24.32 7.70 10.55
N ALA A 54 24.86 7.68 9.33
CA ALA A 54 24.07 7.52 8.12
C ALA A 54 23.43 6.12 8.03
N ALA A 55 24.19 5.06 8.32
CA ALA A 55 23.71 3.68 8.32
C ALA A 55 22.62 3.43 9.39
N ALA A 56 22.71 4.11 10.53
CA ALA A 56 21.68 4.11 11.58
C ALA A 56 20.44 4.98 11.22
N GLY A 57 20.47 5.68 10.08
CA GLY A 57 19.38 6.55 9.63
C GLY A 57 19.20 7.81 10.47
N LEU A 58 20.26 8.26 11.17
CA LEU A 58 20.23 9.44 12.04
C LEU A 58 20.57 10.74 11.30
N THR A 59 21.19 10.64 10.12
CA THR A 59 21.60 11.78 9.30
C THR A 59 21.08 11.65 7.87
N ILE A 60 21.00 12.78 7.18
CA ILE A 60 20.64 12.88 5.76
C ILE A 60 21.78 13.60 5.04
N ALA A 61 22.26 13.04 3.92
CA ALA A 61 23.26 13.68 3.09
C ALA A 61 22.68 14.93 2.40
N ARG A 62 23.50 15.96 2.20
CA ARG A 62 23.09 17.13 1.41
C ARG A 62 23.16 16.79 -0.08
N GLU A 63 22.13 17.18 -0.85
CA GLU A 63 22.03 16.86 -2.29
C GLU A 63 23.03 17.65 -3.16
N HIS A 64 23.33 18.89 -2.78
CA HIS A 64 24.19 19.81 -3.56
C HIS A 64 25.38 20.36 -2.77
N ALA A 65 25.73 19.73 -1.65
CA ALA A 65 26.84 20.17 -0.82
C ALA A 65 27.49 18.97 -0.12
N SER A 66 28.74 19.14 0.31
CA SER A 66 29.39 18.14 1.17
C SER A 66 28.78 18.14 2.56
N GLY A 67 28.81 16.98 3.20
CA GLY A 67 28.35 16.79 4.57
C GLY A 67 26.91 16.28 4.68
N SER A 68 26.44 16.21 5.92
CA SER A 68 25.12 15.71 6.28
C SER A 68 24.47 16.63 7.33
N TYR A 69 23.19 16.42 7.57
CA TYR A 69 22.44 17.10 8.62
C TYR A 69 21.60 16.10 9.42
N ASP A 70 21.27 16.44 10.66
CA ASP A 70 20.49 15.62 11.57
C ASP A 70 19.12 15.33 10.96
N ARG A 71 18.69 14.06 10.91
CA ARG A 71 17.38 13.68 10.38
C ARG A 71 16.24 14.26 11.21
N PHE A 72 16.36 14.20 12.53
CA PHE A 72 15.34 14.61 13.48
C PHE A 72 15.69 15.97 14.07
N ARG A 73 14.80 16.95 13.87
CA ARG A 73 14.98 18.32 14.33
C ARG A 73 13.65 18.88 14.79
N ALA A 74 13.66 19.62 15.89
CA ALA A 74 12.47 20.21 16.52
C ALA A 74 11.34 19.18 16.69
N ARG A 75 11.65 18.02 17.30
CA ARG A 75 10.69 16.89 17.40
C ARG A 75 10.62 16.32 18.81
N VAL A 76 9.44 15.90 19.24
CA VAL A 76 9.30 14.89 20.30
C VAL A 76 9.75 13.55 19.73
N MET A 77 10.61 12.86 20.46
CA MET A 77 11.25 11.63 20.01
C MET A 77 10.71 10.43 20.75
N PHE A 78 10.34 9.39 20.00
CA PHE A 78 9.83 8.12 20.49
C PHE A 78 10.84 7.03 20.13
N PRO A 79 11.64 6.53 21.08
CA PRO A 79 12.56 5.43 20.82
C PRO A 79 11.81 4.18 20.38
N ILE A 80 12.29 3.54 19.32
CA ILE A 80 11.78 2.26 18.84
C ILE A 80 12.77 1.19 19.25
N THR A 81 12.31 0.21 20.03
CA THR A 81 13.14 -0.84 20.59
C THR A 81 12.87 -2.19 19.94
N ASP A 82 13.89 -3.06 19.95
CA ASP A 82 13.70 -4.48 19.66
C ASP A 82 13.24 -5.27 20.90
N LEU A 83 13.02 -6.58 20.74
CA LEU A 83 12.60 -7.47 21.83
C LEU A 83 13.64 -7.61 22.97
N ARG A 84 14.88 -7.16 22.75
CA ARG A 84 15.97 -7.11 23.74
C ARG A 84 16.08 -5.73 24.38
N LYS A 85 15.11 -4.83 24.15
CA LYS A 85 15.08 -3.44 24.63
C LYS A 85 16.24 -2.58 24.12
N ARG A 86 16.82 -2.93 22.97
CA ARG A 86 17.84 -2.11 22.30
C ARG A 86 17.12 -1.11 21.39
N VAL A 87 17.49 0.16 21.45
CA VAL A 87 16.95 1.17 20.53
C VAL A 87 17.49 0.89 19.13
N VAL A 88 16.59 0.66 18.17
CA VAL A 88 16.91 0.33 16.77
C VAL A 88 16.50 1.44 15.80
N GLY A 89 15.63 2.35 16.24
CA GLY A 89 15.18 3.50 15.45
C GLY A 89 14.42 4.50 16.29
N PHE A 90 13.88 5.52 15.64
CA PHE A 90 13.09 6.56 16.29
C PHE A 90 11.86 6.96 15.46
N GLY A 91 10.76 7.22 16.16
CA GLY A 91 9.65 8.03 15.67
C GLY A 91 9.81 9.48 16.15
N GLY A 92 9.31 10.44 15.38
CA GLY A 92 9.51 11.86 15.64
C GLY A 92 8.30 12.70 15.25
N ARG A 93 7.67 13.36 16.23
CA ARG A 93 6.55 14.30 16.02
C ARG A 93 7.07 15.73 16.04
N ILE A 94 6.83 16.51 14.98
CA ILE A 94 7.30 17.92 14.92
C ILE A 94 6.67 18.78 16.02
N LEU A 95 7.50 19.62 16.64
CA LEU A 95 7.15 20.68 17.59
C LEU A 95 7.11 22.00 16.80
N GLY A 96 5.91 22.55 16.61
CA GLY A 96 5.69 23.74 15.78
C GLY A 96 5.32 23.40 14.33
N GLU A 97 5.65 24.32 13.43
CA GLU A 97 5.28 24.27 12.01
C GLU A 97 6.26 23.43 11.17
N GLY A 98 5.74 22.77 10.14
CA GLY A 98 6.53 22.04 9.15
C GLY A 98 6.01 20.63 8.84
N THR A 99 6.59 20.03 7.80
CA THR A 99 6.21 18.71 7.31
C THR A 99 7.42 17.77 7.25
N PRO A 100 7.21 16.45 7.43
CA PRO A 100 5.96 15.79 7.80
C PRO A 100 5.64 15.89 9.31
N LYS A 101 4.33 15.83 9.62
CA LYS A 101 3.69 15.71 10.97
C LYS A 101 4.47 14.73 11.84
N TYR A 102 4.70 13.54 11.28
CA TYR A 102 5.36 12.40 11.87
C TYR A 102 6.49 11.95 10.94
N LEU A 103 7.64 11.61 11.52
CA LEU A 103 8.81 11.13 10.79
C LEU A 103 9.35 9.91 11.52
N ASN A 104 9.53 8.80 10.80
CA ASN A 104 10.18 7.62 11.34
C ASN A 104 11.60 7.51 10.75
N SER A 105 12.48 6.80 11.46
CA SER A 105 13.73 6.31 10.88
C SER A 105 13.45 5.60 9.56
N PRO A 106 14.34 5.69 8.56
CA PRO A 106 14.27 4.85 7.38
C PRO A 106 14.52 3.39 7.79
N ASP A 107 14.32 2.45 6.87
CA ASP A 107 14.81 1.09 7.10
C ASP A 107 16.34 1.10 7.17
N THR A 108 16.89 0.36 8.14
CA THR A 108 18.32 0.24 8.41
C THR A 108 18.67 -1.24 8.60
N PRO A 109 19.96 -1.60 8.73
CA PRO A 109 20.35 -2.94 9.14
C PRO A 109 19.80 -3.35 10.52
N LEU A 110 19.47 -2.38 11.39
CA LEU A 110 18.96 -2.62 12.74
C LEU A 110 17.42 -2.55 12.82
N PHE A 111 16.78 -1.87 11.89
CA PHE A 111 15.36 -1.54 11.95
C PHE A 111 14.67 -1.76 10.61
N LYS A 112 13.64 -2.61 10.63
CA LYS A 112 12.74 -2.84 9.49
C LYS A 112 11.32 -2.53 9.92
N LYS A 113 10.69 -1.52 9.30
CA LYS A 113 9.32 -1.09 9.64
C LYS A 113 8.32 -2.23 9.51
N GLY A 114 8.43 -3.01 8.44
CA GLY A 114 7.57 -4.16 8.16
C GLY A 114 7.74 -5.34 9.13
N GLN A 115 8.65 -5.28 10.10
CA GLN A 115 8.88 -6.37 11.06
C GLN A 115 8.81 -5.91 12.52
N THR A 116 8.90 -4.60 12.74
CA THR A 116 8.97 -4.00 14.07
C THR A 116 7.62 -3.39 14.44
N LEU A 117 7.18 -3.68 15.67
CA LEU A 117 5.99 -3.07 16.27
C LEU A 117 6.43 -2.23 17.46
N TYR A 118 6.01 -0.97 17.48
CA TYR A 118 6.32 -0.07 18.59
C TYR A 118 5.68 -0.57 19.89
N ALA A 119 6.39 -0.38 21.00
CA ALA A 119 6.01 -0.80 22.35
C ALA A 119 5.85 -2.31 22.56
N LEU A 120 6.24 -3.16 21.60
CA LEU A 120 6.11 -4.61 21.75
C LEU A 120 6.95 -5.15 22.92
N ASP A 121 8.12 -4.58 23.17
CA ASP A 121 8.96 -4.91 24.33
C ASP A 121 8.28 -4.61 25.68
N LEU A 122 7.55 -3.50 25.75
CA LEU A 122 6.75 -3.10 26.91
C LEU A 122 5.46 -3.91 27.04
N ALA A 123 4.87 -4.32 25.91
CA ALA A 123 3.59 -5.00 25.86
C ALA A 123 3.70 -6.53 26.01
N ARG A 124 4.85 -7.12 25.66
CA ARG A 124 5.04 -8.58 25.54
C ARG A 124 4.54 -9.36 26.76
N GLU A 125 4.82 -8.90 27.97
CA GLU A 125 4.40 -9.58 29.20
C GLU A 125 2.87 -9.57 29.35
N ALA A 126 2.24 -8.42 29.11
CA ALA A 126 0.79 -8.30 29.16
C ALA A 126 0.12 -9.11 28.05
N VAL A 127 0.66 -9.06 26.83
CA VAL A 127 0.19 -9.86 25.68
C VAL A 127 0.29 -11.35 25.98
N ALA A 128 1.43 -11.82 26.51
CA ALA A 128 1.62 -13.23 26.81
C ALA A 128 0.69 -13.74 27.93
N ARG A 129 0.35 -12.89 28.90
CA ARG A 129 -0.59 -13.17 29.99
C ARG A 129 -2.04 -13.19 29.52
N LEU A 130 -2.45 -12.18 28.74
CA LEU A 130 -3.83 -12.01 28.28
C LEU A 130 -4.14 -12.83 27.03
N LYS A 131 -3.11 -13.31 26.33
CA LYS A 131 -3.18 -13.93 25.00
C LYS A 131 -3.81 -13.03 23.91
N THR A 132 -3.90 -11.73 24.20
CA THR A 132 -4.51 -10.72 23.34
C THR A 132 -3.53 -9.58 23.15
N VAL A 133 -3.44 -9.07 21.93
CA VAL A 133 -2.69 -7.85 21.58
C VAL A 133 -3.62 -6.85 20.92
N ILE A 134 -3.56 -5.59 21.33
CA ILE A 134 -4.23 -4.47 20.65
C ILE A 134 -3.23 -3.85 19.66
N VAL A 135 -3.64 -3.66 18.41
CA VAL A 135 -2.82 -3.03 17.38
C VAL A 135 -3.47 -1.71 16.97
N VAL A 136 -2.70 -0.63 17.07
CA VAL A 136 -3.04 0.73 16.63
C VAL A 136 -2.08 1.23 15.56
N GLU A 137 -2.38 2.36 14.93
CA GLU A 137 -1.54 2.91 13.84
C GLU A 137 -0.38 3.78 14.33
N GLY A 138 -0.55 4.47 15.47
CA GLY A 138 0.39 5.48 15.94
C GLY A 138 1.05 5.15 17.28
N TYR A 139 2.29 5.60 17.45
CA TYR A 139 2.98 5.52 18.73
C TYR A 139 2.29 6.37 19.82
N PHE A 140 1.62 7.47 19.46
CA PHE A 140 0.82 8.24 20.44
C PHE A 140 -0.33 7.42 21.01
N ASP A 141 -1.07 6.71 20.16
CA ASP A 141 -2.19 5.87 20.58
C ASP A 141 -1.68 4.74 21.48
N ALA A 142 -0.57 4.10 21.12
CA ALA A 142 0.04 3.09 21.96
C ALA A 142 0.47 3.65 23.33
N VAL A 143 1.11 4.83 23.37
CA VAL A 143 1.51 5.48 24.63
C VAL A 143 0.28 5.82 25.49
N ALA A 144 -0.77 6.39 24.90
CA ALA A 144 -1.99 6.77 25.60
C ALA A 144 -2.73 5.55 26.17
N LEU A 145 -2.86 4.48 25.37
CA LEU A 145 -3.51 3.24 25.80
C LEU A 145 -2.72 2.54 26.91
N HIS A 146 -1.38 2.53 26.84
CA HIS A 146 -0.56 2.01 27.94
C HIS A 146 -0.74 2.83 29.22
N GLN A 147 -0.81 4.16 29.12
CA GLN A 147 -1.07 5.03 30.27
C GLN A 147 -2.43 4.75 30.91
N ALA A 148 -3.44 4.41 30.10
CA ALA A 148 -4.76 4.03 30.57
C ALA A 148 -4.85 2.59 31.11
N GLY A 149 -3.74 1.84 31.14
CA GLY A 149 -3.69 0.47 31.64
C GLY A 149 -3.92 -0.62 30.59
N LEU A 150 -4.17 -0.27 29.33
CA LEU A 150 -4.24 -1.20 28.20
C LEU A 150 -2.81 -1.52 27.70
N THR A 151 -2.00 -2.10 28.59
CA THR A 151 -0.55 -2.30 28.37
C THR A 151 -0.21 -3.41 27.39
N HIS A 152 -1.21 -4.08 26.80
CA HIS A 152 -1.02 -5.10 25.76
C HIS A 152 -1.20 -4.50 24.35
N THR A 153 -0.95 -3.18 24.22
CA THR A 153 -1.08 -2.42 22.99
C THR A 153 0.28 -2.27 22.29
N VAL A 154 0.28 -2.38 20.96
CA VAL A 154 1.42 -2.12 20.09
C VAL A 154 0.99 -1.25 18.91
N ALA A 155 1.94 -0.57 18.25
CA ALA A 155 1.64 0.23 17.05
C ALA A 155 2.45 -0.17 15.83
N THR A 156 1.86 -0.02 14.64
CA THR A 156 2.63 0.00 13.40
C THR A 156 3.42 1.32 13.28
N LEU A 157 4.37 1.37 12.35
CA LEU A 157 5.34 2.47 12.23
C LEU A 157 5.17 3.21 10.91
N GLY A 158 3.93 3.67 10.64
CA GLY A 158 3.57 4.34 9.39
C GLY A 158 3.56 3.40 8.19
N THR A 159 3.20 2.14 8.42
CA THR A 159 3.04 1.10 7.40
C THR A 159 1.77 0.32 7.68
N ALA A 160 1.17 -0.25 6.64
CA ALA A 160 0.17 -1.30 6.81
C ALA A 160 0.79 -2.49 7.58
N LEU A 161 -0.06 -3.24 8.27
CA LEU A 161 0.32 -4.54 8.83
C LEU A 161 0.87 -5.45 7.74
N THR A 162 1.90 -6.22 8.08
CA THR A 162 2.60 -7.15 7.18
C THR A 162 2.51 -8.57 7.70
N THR A 163 2.83 -9.54 6.84
CA THR A 163 2.94 -10.96 7.23
C THR A 163 3.97 -11.15 8.35
N GLU A 164 5.08 -10.42 8.32
CA GLU A 164 6.13 -10.51 9.32
C GLU A 164 5.66 -9.98 10.69
N HIS A 165 4.84 -8.91 10.73
CA HIS A 165 4.19 -8.48 11.97
C HIS A 165 3.31 -9.59 12.53
N ILE A 166 2.51 -10.24 11.68
CA ILE A 166 1.64 -11.34 12.11
C ILE A 166 2.45 -12.51 12.68
N GLN A 167 3.55 -12.87 12.01
CA GLN A 167 4.46 -13.92 12.48
C GLN A 167 5.10 -13.59 13.84
N VAL A 168 5.42 -12.31 14.09
CA VAL A 168 5.92 -11.86 15.39
C VAL A 168 4.83 -11.95 16.45
N LEU A 169 3.63 -11.42 16.17
CA LEU A 169 2.51 -11.39 17.13
C LEU A 169 2.05 -12.78 17.54
N ARG A 170 2.01 -13.73 16.60
CA ARG A 170 1.61 -15.13 16.85
C ARG A 170 2.48 -15.85 17.87
N ARG A 171 3.72 -15.39 18.10
CA ARG A 171 4.60 -15.97 19.13
C ARG A 171 4.11 -15.66 20.55
N PHE A 172 3.29 -14.64 20.73
CA PHE A 172 2.90 -14.11 22.04
C PHE A 172 1.39 -14.12 22.28
N ALA A 173 0.59 -13.93 21.23
CA ALA A 173 -0.87 -13.82 21.30
C ALA A 173 -1.56 -14.94 20.51
N SER A 174 -2.79 -15.28 20.92
CA SER A 174 -3.75 -16.06 20.12
C SER A 174 -4.88 -15.19 19.57
N LYS A 175 -5.04 -13.96 20.09
CA LYS A 175 -6.05 -12.99 19.67
C LYS A 175 -5.41 -11.64 19.34
N VAL A 176 -5.86 -11.02 18.25
CA VAL A 176 -5.51 -9.65 17.84
C VAL A 176 -6.76 -8.79 17.84
N VAL A 177 -6.65 -7.61 18.44
CA VAL A 177 -7.68 -6.57 18.40
C VAL A 177 -7.14 -5.44 17.54
N LEU A 178 -7.73 -5.26 16.36
CA LEU A 178 -7.41 -4.15 15.47
C LEU A 178 -8.24 -2.95 15.90
N LEU A 179 -7.58 -1.90 16.34
CA LEU A 179 -8.20 -0.63 16.72
C LEU A 179 -7.81 0.42 15.67
N PHE A 180 -8.73 0.68 14.74
CA PHE A 180 -8.55 1.65 13.67
C PHE A 180 -9.49 2.83 13.84
N ASP A 181 -9.08 3.97 13.29
CA ASP A 181 -9.96 5.13 13.15
C ASP A 181 -11.17 4.77 12.28
N PRO A 182 -12.36 5.33 12.56
CA PRO A 182 -13.58 5.04 11.82
C PRO A 182 -13.60 5.61 10.39
N ASP A 183 -12.46 6.10 9.88
CA ASP A 183 -12.37 6.64 8.53
C ASP A 183 -12.23 5.55 7.45
N GLN A 184 -12.43 5.92 6.19
CA GLN A 184 -12.31 4.95 5.10
C GLN A 184 -10.89 4.35 4.96
N ALA A 185 -9.85 5.02 5.46
CA ALA A 185 -8.49 4.51 5.39
C ALA A 185 -8.28 3.36 6.39
N GLY A 186 -8.74 3.52 7.62
CA GLY A 186 -8.74 2.51 8.67
C GLY A 186 -9.57 1.28 8.31
N VAL A 187 -10.77 1.49 7.75
CA VAL A 187 -11.60 0.38 7.23
C VAL A 187 -10.88 -0.40 6.13
N ARG A 188 -10.29 0.29 5.15
CA ARG A 188 -9.50 -0.37 4.10
C ARG A 188 -8.27 -1.09 4.67
N ALA A 189 -7.63 -0.55 5.70
CA ALA A 189 -6.51 -1.19 6.38
C ALA A 189 -6.94 -2.51 7.05
N ALA A 190 -8.09 -2.52 7.73
CA ALA A 190 -8.66 -3.74 8.30
C ALA A 190 -8.95 -4.81 7.22
N LEU A 191 -9.60 -4.41 6.13
CA LEU A 191 -9.94 -5.32 5.02
C LEU A 191 -8.70 -5.92 4.35
N ARG A 192 -7.64 -5.12 4.14
CA ARG A 192 -6.34 -5.63 3.65
C ARG A 192 -5.70 -6.64 4.60
N GLY A 193 -5.94 -6.48 5.90
CA GLY A 193 -5.49 -7.42 6.92
C GLY A 193 -6.12 -8.80 6.79
N LEU A 194 -7.29 -8.93 6.17
CA LEU A 194 -8.02 -10.20 6.09
C LEU A 194 -7.14 -11.32 5.51
N ASP A 195 -6.49 -11.11 4.38
CA ASP A 195 -5.58 -12.11 3.78
C ASP A 195 -4.38 -12.47 4.66
N LEU A 196 -3.87 -11.51 5.45
CA LEU A 196 -2.75 -11.74 6.36
C LEU A 196 -3.14 -12.64 7.54
N PHE A 197 -4.40 -12.60 7.95
CA PHE A 197 -4.88 -13.33 9.12
C PHE A 197 -5.49 -14.69 8.79
N VAL A 198 -5.95 -14.88 7.55
CA VAL A 198 -6.41 -16.17 7.05
C VAL A 198 -5.24 -17.15 7.05
N ASN A 199 -5.36 -18.24 7.80
CA ASN A 199 -4.29 -19.21 8.08
C ASN A 199 -3.20 -18.76 9.07
N SER A 200 -3.33 -17.57 9.68
CA SER A 200 -2.39 -17.15 10.71
C SER A 200 -2.54 -17.96 12.01
N GLY A 201 -3.73 -18.51 12.27
CA GLY A 201 -4.09 -19.14 13.55
C GLY A 201 -4.43 -18.15 14.66
N LEU A 202 -4.51 -16.85 14.34
CA LEU A 202 -4.92 -15.80 15.27
C LEU A 202 -6.41 -15.50 15.11
N GLY A 203 -7.12 -15.42 16.23
CA GLY A 203 -8.47 -14.84 16.26
C GLY A 203 -8.38 -13.32 16.14
N VAL A 204 -9.15 -12.70 15.25
CA VAL A 204 -9.07 -11.25 15.03
C VAL A 204 -10.41 -10.58 15.25
N LYS A 205 -10.41 -9.52 16.06
CA LYS A 205 -11.54 -8.61 16.24
C LYS A 205 -11.21 -7.23 15.71
N VAL A 206 -12.22 -6.53 15.22
CA VAL A 206 -12.12 -5.14 14.79
C VAL A 206 -12.94 -4.27 15.74
N VAL A 207 -12.26 -3.41 16.50
CA VAL A 207 -12.91 -2.40 17.34
C VAL A 207 -12.95 -1.11 16.57
N THR A 208 -14.16 -0.58 16.38
CA THR A 208 -14.40 0.74 15.79
C THR A 208 -14.84 1.68 16.88
N LEU A 209 -14.16 2.82 17.00
CA LEU A 209 -14.52 3.86 17.96
C LEU A 209 -15.72 4.70 17.46
N PRO A 210 -16.47 5.34 18.38
CA PRO A 210 -17.50 6.30 18.00
C PRO A 210 -16.95 7.40 17.09
N THR A 211 -17.79 7.92 16.19
CA THR A 211 -17.38 8.94 15.22
C THR A 211 -16.79 10.17 15.91
N GLY A 212 -15.58 10.56 15.48
CA GLY A 212 -14.88 11.74 16.00
C GLY A 212 -14.03 11.48 17.24
N GLU A 213 -14.00 10.26 17.76
CA GLU A 213 -13.09 9.84 18.84
C GLU A 213 -11.83 9.19 18.25
N ASP A 214 -10.67 9.49 18.84
CA ASP A 214 -9.42 8.74 18.62
C ASP A 214 -9.14 7.84 19.84
N PRO A 215 -8.25 6.82 19.75
CA PRO A 215 -7.98 5.92 20.87
C PRO A 215 -7.55 6.64 22.16
N ASP A 216 -6.81 7.74 22.04
CA ASP A 216 -6.34 8.55 23.15
C ASP A 216 -7.51 9.31 23.82
N THR A 217 -8.34 10.00 23.06
CA THR A 217 -9.50 10.77 23.59
C THR A 217 -10.54 9.84 24.19
N TYR A 218 -10.85 8.73 23.50
CA TYR A 218 -11.87 7.79 23.93
C TYR A 218 -11.53 7.20 25.30
N VAL A 219 -10.32 6.66 25.45
CA VAL A 219 -9.96 5.98 26.70
C VAL A 219 -9.72 6.97 27.84
N ARG A 220 -9.29 8.21 27.57
CA ARG A 220 -9.24 9.25 28.61
C ARG A 220 -10.63 9.64 29.13
N LYS A 221 -11.65 9.64 28.26
CA LYS A 221 -13.01 10.05 28.59
C LYS A 221 -13.82 8.93 29.24
N GLU A 222 -13.78 7.73 28.66
CA GLU A 222 -14.66 6.60 29.03
C GLU A 222 -13.94 5.54 29.89
N GLY A 223 -12.61 5.56 29.92
CA GLY A 223 -11.80 4.63 30.70
C GLY A 223 -11.58 3.26 30.06
N PRO A 224 -10.68 2.44 30.63
CA PRO A 224 -10.31 1.14 30.08
C PRO A 224 -11.44 0.10 30.16
N GLU A 225 -12.35 0.21 31.13
CA GLU A 225 -13.50 -0.70 31.24
C GLU A 225 -14.50 -0.51 30.09
N ALA A 226 -14.68 0.74 29.62
CA ALA A 226 -15.50 1.01 28.45
C ALA A 226 -14.89 0.40 27.18
N PHE A 227 -13.57 0.50 27.03
CA PHE A 227 -12.85 -0.16 25.94
C PHE A 227 -13.03 -1.69 26.00
N ALA A 228 -12.94 -2.30 27.17
CA ALA A 228 -13.15 -3.75 27.33
C ALA A 228 -14.56 -4.18 26.87
N ARG A 229 -15.59 -3.38 27.16
CA ARG A 229 -16.96 -3.63 26.66
C ARG A 229 -17.06 -3.50 25.14
N LEU A 230 -16.38 -2.51 24.54
CA LEU A 230 -16.30 -2.40 23.08
C LEU A 230 -15.60 -3.61 22.46
N GLU A 231 -14.49 -4.07 23.06
CA GLU A 231 -13.76 -5.25 22.59
C GLU A 231 -14.59 -6.53 22.68
N GLU A 232 -15.40 -6.66 23.73
CA GLU A 232 -16.29 -7.81 23.92
C GLU A 232 -17.36 -7.85 22.82
N GLN A 233 -17.97 -6.71 22.50
CA GLN A 233 -19.00 -6.56 21.47
C GLN A 233 -18.44 -6.50 20.05
N ALA A 234 -17.12 -6.30 19.90
CA ALA A 234 -16.49 -6.13 18.61
C ALA A 234 -16.66 -7.38 17.71
N PRO A 235 -17.03 -7.19 16.44
CA PRO A 235 -17.17 -8.26 15.47
C PRO A 235 -15.82 -8.91 15.18
N SER A 236 -15.86 -10.15 14.67
CA SER A 236 -14.67 -10.74 14.06
C SER A 236 -14.26 -9.96 12.82
N LEU A 237 -13.00 -10.06 12.40
CA LEU A 237 -12.54 -9.43 11.16
C LEU A 237 -13.35 -9.88 9.94
N LEU A 238 -13.78 -11.15 9.93
CA LEU A 238 -14.60 -11.70 8.87
C LEU A 238 -15.99 -11.06 8.84
N ASP A 239 -16.64 -10.92 10.00
CA ASP A 239 -17.95 -10.28 10.13
C ASP A 239 -17.89 -8.80 9.77
N PHE A 240 -16.84 -8.11 10.23
CA PHE A 240 -16.60 -6.72 9.88
C PHE A 240 -16.45 -6.54 8.37
N ALA A 241 -15.68 -7.42 7.71
CA ALA A 241 -15.50 -7.37 6.26
C ALA A 241 -16.78 -7.68 5.48
N LEU A 242 -17.58 -8.63 5.95
CA LEU A 242 -18.90 -8.94 5.42
C LEU A 242 -19.84 -7.74 5.52
N GLU A 243 -19.98 -7.16 6.70
CA GLU A 243 -20.87 -6.02 6.96
C GLU A 243 -20.52 -4.81 6.09
N HIS A 244 -19.23 -4.52 5.95
CA HIS A 244 -18.75 -3.46 5.07
C HIS A 244 -19.06 -3.73 3.59
N SER A 245 -18.82 -4.95 3.11
CA SER A 245 -19.10 -5.31 1.72
C SER A 245 -20.61 -5.30 1.41
N LEU A 246 -21.44 -5.73 2.37
CA LEU A 246 -22.91 -5.72 2.25
C LEU A 246 -23.47 -4.29 2.21
N SER A 247 -23.06 -3.42 3.14
CA SER A 247 -23.49 -2.01 3.14
C SER A 247 -23.06 -1.28 1.85
N THR A 248 -21.86 -1.58 1.33
CA THR A 248 -21.42 -1.07 0.02
C THR A 248 -22.33 -1.58 -1.11
N ALA A 249 -22.68 -2.87 -1.11
CA ALA A 249 -23.56 -3.48 -2.12
C ALA A 249 -24.97 -2.90 -2.15
N GLU A 250 -25.55 -2.67 -0.96
CA GLU A 250 -26.90 -2.10 -0.78
C GLU A 250 -27.00 -0.70 -1.39
N SER A 251 -25.94 0.11 -1.22
CA SER A 251 -25.84 1.47 -1.74
C SER A 251 -25.48 1.58 -3.24
N SER A 252 -25.26 0.46 -3.92
CA SER A 252 -24.72 0.41 -5.28
C SER A 252 -25.76 0.11 -6.37
N THR A 253 -25.39 0.33 -7.64
CA THR A 253 -26.18 -0.10 -8.80
C THR A 253 -26.26 -1.62 -8.89
N ILE A 254 -27.14 -2.16 -9.75
CA ILE A 254 -27.28 -3.62 -9.95
C ILE A 254 -25.94 -4.29 -10.29
N GLU A 255 -25.12 -3.67 -11.14
CA GLU A 255 -23.78 -4.15 -11.49
C GLU A 255 -22.80 -4.07 -10.31
N GLY A 256 -22.89 -3.02 -9.49
CA GLY A 256 -22.12 -2.89 -8.25
C GLY A 256 -22.47 -3.99 -7.25
N ARG A 257 -23.77 -4.32 -7.13
CA ARG A 257 -24.27 -5.37 -6.24
C ARG A 257 -23.73 -6.74 -6.65
N ILE A 258 -23.67 -7.05 -7.95
CA ILE A 258 -23.08 -8.30 -8.45
C ILE A 258 -21.58 -8.38 -8.12
N ARG A 259 -20.83 -7.28 -8.28
CA ARG A 259 -19.40 -7.26 -7.94
C ARG A 259 -19.17 -7.46 -6.44
N SER A 260 -19.98 -6.81 -5.61
CA SER A 260 -19.92 -6.96 -4.16
C SER A 260 -20.31 -8.37 -3.70
N VAL A 261 -21.20 -9.07 -4.41
CA VAL A 261 -21.50 -10.49 -4.14
C VAL A 261 -20.26 -11.35 -4.34
N ASP A 262 -19.54 -11.19 -5.45
CA ASP A 262 -18.32 -11.97 -5.70
C ASP A 262 -17.25 -11.68 -4.61
N ASP A 263 -17.12 -10.43 -4.15
CA ASP A 263 -16.22 -10.07 -3.05
C ASP A 263 -16.64 -10.68 -1.70
N VAL A 264 -17.93 -10.66 -1.38
CA VAL A 264 -18.50 -11.32 -0.19
C VAL A 264 -18.26 -12.83 -0.23
N LEU A 265 -18.48 -13.48 -1.38
CA LEU A 265 -18.24 -14.92 -1.52
C LEU A 265 -16.76 -15.27 -1.37
N ARG A 266 -15.83 -14.45 -1.87
CA ARG A 266 -14.38 -14.63 -1.62
C ARG A 266 -14.01 -14.49 -0.15
N ILE A 267 -14.64 -13.56 0.56
CA ILE A 267 -14.46 -13.41 2.01
C ILE A 267 -14.93 -14.68 2.72
N LEU A 268 -16.10 -15.22 2.36
CA LEU A 268 -16.66 -16.45 2.96
C LEU A 268 -15.84 -17.71 2.67
N GLN A 269 -15.11 -17.76 1.55
CA GLN A 269 -14.18 -18.86 1.26
C GLN A 269 -13.07 -19.01 2.29
N LYS A 270 -12.73 -17.92 2.97
CA LYS A 270 -11.70 -17.89 4.01
C LYS A 270 -12.15 -18.46 5.35
N SER A 271 -13.45 -18.71 5.55
CA SER A 271 -13.96 -19.43 6.71
C SER A 271 -13.72 -20.93 6.52
N GLU A 272 -13.03 -21.57 7.47
CA GLU A 272 -12.73 -23.01 7.42
C GLU A 272 -13.94 -23.88 7.77
N HIS A 273 -14.92 -23.34 8.53
CA HIS A 273 -16.00 -24.14 9.10
C HIS A 273 -17.21 -24.25 8.15
N PRO A 274 -17.58 -25.46 7.65
CA PRO A 274 -18.63 -25.62 6.65
C PRO A 274 -20.02 -25.13 7.09
N ILE A 275 -20.38 -25.38 8.36
CA ILE A 275 -21.67 -24.95 8.93
C ILE A 275 -21.75 -23.43 9.04
N GLU A 276 -20.68 -22.80 9.53
CA GLU A 276 -20.61 -21.34 9.67
C GLU A 276 -20.71 -20.67 8.30
N ARG A 277 -20.05 -21.24 7.31
CA ARG A 277 -20.12 -20.79 5.92
C ARG A 277 -21.54 -20.88 5.36
N GLU A 278 -22.24 -22.00 5.56
CA GLU A 278 -23.62 -22.17 5.09
C GLU A 278 -24.57 -21.16 5.73
N GLU A 279 -24.45 -20.96 7.04
CA GLU A 279 -25.27 -19.97 7.77
C GLU A 279 -24.98 -18.54 7.29
N ARG A 280 -23.70 -18.19 7.09
CA ARG A 280 -23.31 -16.88 6.55
C ARG A 280 -23.82 -16.68 5.11
N ILE A 281 -23.82 -17.72 4.26
CA ILE A 281 -24.40 -17.66 2.92
C ILE A 281 -25.91 -17.36 2.99
N ARG A 282 -26.63 -17.95 3.95
CA ARG A 282 -28.05 -17.66 4.17
C ARG A 282 -28.27 -16.19 4.52
N VAL A 283 -27.51 -15.65 5.48
CA VAL A 283 -27.59 -14.24 5.90
C VAL A 283 -27.32 -13.30 4.72
N VAL A 284 -26.28 -13.58 3.92
CA VAL A 284 -25.95 -12.79 2.72
C VAL A 284 -27.07 -12.84 1.68
N ALA A 285 -27.66 -14.01 1.46
CA ALA A 285 -28.77 -14.20 0.52
C ALA A 285 -29.98 -13.35 0.90
N GLU A 286 -30.38 -13.39 2.17
CA GLU A 286 -31.50 -12.65 2.72
C GLU A 286 -31.29 -11.14 2.58
N ARG A 287 -30.11 -10.64 2.99
CA ARG A 287 -29.81 -9.21 3.00
C ARG A 287 -29.72 -8.60 1.60
N LEU A 288 -29.16 -9.34 0.65
CA LEU A 288 -29.03 -8.89 -0.75
C LEU A 288 -30.28 -9.14 -1.59
N GLY A 289 -31.28 -9.87 -1.05
CA GLY A 289 -32.47 -10.28 -1.78
C GLY A 289 -32.17 -11.24 -2.95
N ILE A 290 -31.11 -12.04 -2.82
CA ILE A 290 -30.66 -12.99 -3.85
C ILE A 290 -31.04 -14.40 -3.40
N SER A 291 -31.42 -15.26 -4.36
CA SER A 291 -31.67 -16.67 -4.07
C SER A 291 -30.43 -17.33 -3.44
N GLN A 292 -30.60 -17.91 -2.25
CA GLN A 292 -29.55 -18.66 -1.55
C GLN A 292 -28.97 -19.76 -2.44
N GLN A 293 -29.81 -20.44 -3.22
CA GLN A 293 -29.39 -21.50 -4.13
C GLN A 293 -28.46 -20.99 -5.23
N ARG A 294 -28.69 -19.79 -5.77
CA ARG A 294 -27.79 -19.16 -6.75
C ARG A 294 -26.44 -18.79 -6.15
N LEU A 295 -26.41 -18.36 -4.88
CA LEU A 295 -25.14 -18.07 -4.19
C LEU A 295 -24.35 -19.36 -3.93
N ILE A 296 -25.03 -20.43 -3.52
CA ILE A 296 -24.44 -21.77 -3.35
C ILE A 296 -23.87 -22.29 -4.67
N GLU A 297 -24.55 -22.09 -5.80
CA GLU A 297 -24.08 -22.50 -7.13
C GLU A 297 -22.91 -21.62 -7.65
N ARG A 298 -22.92 -20.32 -7.33
CA ARG A 298 -21.86 -19.38 -7.71
C ARG A 298 -20.57 -19.61 -6.90
N TYR A 299 -20.71 -20.06 -5.65
CA TYR A 299 -19.61 -20.24 -4.71
C TYR A 299 -18.48 -21.17 -5.22
N PRO A 300 -18.75 -22.38 -5.76
CA PRO A 300 -17.74 -23.25 -6.38
C PRO A 300 -17.11 -22.70 -7.66
N ALA A 301 -17.86 -21.94 -8.46
CA ALA A 301 -17.37 -21.40 -9.74
C ALA A 301 -16.24 -20.37 -9.52
N LEU A 302 -16.28 -19.65 -8.40
CA LEU A 302 -15.20 -18.75 -7.97
C LEU A 302 -13.92 -19.54 -7.59
N VAL A 303 -14.04 -20.68 -6.91
CA VAL A 303 -12.91 -21.57 -6.56
C VAL A 303 -12.20 -22.13 -7.80
N GLN A 304 -12.95 -22.57 -8.82
CA GLN A 304 -12.36 -23.12 -10.04
C GLN A 304 -11.72 -22.06 -10.94
N SER A 305 -12.15 -20.80 -10.85
CA SER A 305 -11.52 -19.69 -11.57
C SER A 305 -10.16 -19.29 -11.00
N GLU A 306 -9.88 -19.58 -9.73
CA GLU A 306 -8.56 -19.38 -9.12
C GLU A 306 -7.59 -20.51 -9.48
N GLY A 307 -8.06 -21.76 -9.55
CA GLY A 307 -7.23 -22.92 -9.91
C GLY A 307 -6.88 -23.05 -11.40
N ARG A 308 -7.55 -22.31 -12.29
CA ARG A 308 -7.30 -22.29 -13.75
C ARG A 308 -6.69 -20.99 -14.27
N ARG A 309 -6.43 -20.02 -13.40
CA ARG A 309 -5.49 -18.95 -13.76
C ARG A 309 -4.10 -19.57 -13.77
N PRO A 310 -3.30 -19.44 -14.84
CA PRO A 310 -1.85 -19.55 -14.69
C PRO A 310 -1.51 -18.61 -13.53
N ALA A 311 -0.75 -19.09 -12.55
CA ALA A 311 -0.33 -18.29 -11.42
C ALA A 311 0.19 -16.95 -11.96
N ALA A 312 -0.64 -15.91 -11.84
CA ALA A 312 -0.17 -14.57 -12.07
C ALA A 312 0.88 -14.38 -10.98
N PRO A 313 2.08 -13.91 -11.32
CA PRO A 313 3.06 -13.59 -10.30
C PRO A 313 2.38 -12.70 -9.26
N LEU A 314 2.64 -12.98 -7.98
CA LEU A 314 2.16 -12.18 -6.86
C LEU A 314 2.92 -10.85 -6.92
N SER A 315 2.54 -9.98 -7.86
CA SER A 315 3.15 -8.68 -8.01
C SER A 315 2.66 -7.79 -6.87
N GLY A 316 3.63 -7.42 -6.04
CA GLY A 316 3.44 -6.63 -4.85
C GLY A 316 2.98 -5.21 -5.11
N ASN A 317 2.58 -4.60 -4.01
CA ASN A 317 2.37 -3.18 -3.77
C ASN A 317 1.21 -2.49 -4.51
N ALA A 318 0.27 -2.06 -3.67
CA ALA A 318 -0.81 -1.15 -3.96
C ALA A 318 -0.36 0.04 -4.82
N VAL A 319 -1.20 0.35 -5.81
CA VAL A 319 -1.17 1.57 -6.61
C VAL A 319 -1.23 2.79 -5.67
N PRO A 320 -0.28 3.74 -5.72
CA PRO A 320 -0.48 5.05 -5.09
C PRO A 320 -1.55 5.82 -5.85
N ALA A 321 -2.37 6.56 -5.12
CA ALA A 321 -3.54 7.29 -5.62
C ALA A 321 -3.25 8.50 -6.54
N THR A 322 -2.10 8.54 -7.22
CA THR A 322 -1.63 9.69 -8.03
C THR A 322 -1.32 9.36 -9.49
N PHE A 323 -1.11 8.09 -9.87
CA PHE A 323 -0.90 7.72 -11.27
C PHE A 323 -2.26 7.54 -11.98
N LYS A 324 -2.58 8.42 -12.93
CA LYS A 324 -3.86 8.41 -13.67
C LYS A 324 -3.84 7.57 -14.96
N GLY A 325 -2.72 6.89 -15.26
CA GLY A 325 -2.55 6.09 -16.48
C GLY A 325 -2.82 4.60 -16.31
N ALA A 326 -2.62 3.85 -17.39
CA ALA A 326 -2.72 2.39 -17.35
C ALA A 326 -1.50 1.75 -16.64
N ASN A 327 -1.71 0.66 -15.88
CA ASN A 327 -0.64 0.01 -15.11
C ASN A 327 0.52 -0.45 -16.00
N GLU A 328 0.25 -0.86 -17.26
CA GLU A 328 1.28 -1.31 -18.18
C GLU A 328 2.23 -0.17 -18.58
N GLU A 329 1.73 1.07 -18.68
CA GLU A 329 2.53 2.25 -18.95
C GLU A 329 3.47 2.58 -17.78
N ARG A 330 2.94 2.48 -16.55
CA ARG A 330 3.69 2.72 -15.33
C ARG A 330 4.82 1.71 -15.17
N ASP A 331 4.50 0.44 -15.33
CA ASP A 331 5.44 -0.65 -15.08
C ASP A 331 6.56 -0.65 -16.12
N LEU A 332 6.26 -0.39 -17.40
CA LEU A 332 7.30 -0.25 -18.44
C LEU A 332 8.23 0.93 -18.18
N VAL A 333 7.70 2.08 -17.71
CA VAL A 333 8.52 3.24 -17.37
C VAL A 333 9.33 3.03 -16.11
N TYR A 334 8.76 2.35 -15.10
CA TYR A 334 9.50 1.92 -13.91
C TYR A 334 10.69 1.04 -14.30
N LEU A 335 10.45 0.01 -15.11
CA LEU A 335 11.49 -0.93 -15.56
C LEU A 335 12.53 -0.23 -16.44
N LEU A 336 12.13 0.78 -17.19
CA LEU A 336 13.02 1.61 -18.02
C LEU A 336 13.96 2.43 -17.14
N LEU A 337 13.43 3.09 -16.10
CA LEU A 337 14.21 3.87 -15.14
C LEU A 337 15.16 2.99 -14.31
N HIS A 338 14.81 1.74 -14.06
CA HIS A 338 15.67 0.78 -13.37
C HIS A 338 16.66 0.05 -14.30
N GLY A 339 16.70 0.41 -15.59
CA GLY A 339 17.61 -0.17 -16.56
C GLY A 339 17.36 -1.65 -16.86
N GLN A 340 16.11 -2.12 -16.66
CA GLN A 340 15.73 -3.52 -16.82
C GLN A 340 15.17 -3.83 -18.23
N LEU A 341 14.89 -2.82 -19.06
CA LEU A 341 14.53 -3.00 -20.47
C LEU A 341 15.76 -3.25 -21.34
N THR A 342 15.68 -4.23 -22.23
CA THR A 342 16.72 -4.46 -23.23
C THR A 342 16.64 -3.43 -24.36
N PRO A 343 17.70 -3.24 -25.16
CA PRO A 343 17.66 -2.38 -26.34
C PRO A 343 16.61 -2.81 -27.39
N ALA A 344 16.20 -4.09 -27.38
CA ALA A 344 15.13 -4.58 -28.24
C ALA A 344 13.75 -4.13 -27.72
N ASP A 345 13.56 -4.14 -26.40
CA ASP A 345 12.30 -3.72 -25.77
C ASP A 345 12.08 -2.22 -25.93
N VAL A 346 13.11 -1.40 -25.72
CA VAL A 346 13.00 0.06 -25.88
C VAL A 346 12.62 0.44 -27.31
N ARG A 347 13.15 -0.26 -28.32
CA ARG A 347 12.78 -0.02 -29.74
C ARG A 347 11.34 -0.40 -30.09
N ARG A 348 10.69 -1.25 -29.28
CA ARG A 348 9.28 -1.62 -29.47
C ARG A 348 8.32 -0.59 -28.88
N LEU A 349 8.80 0.24 -27.96
CA LEU A 349 8.02 1.32 -27.36
C LEU A 349 7.71 2.40 -28.38
N ARG A 350 6.50 2.96 -28.29
CA ARG A 350 6.07 4.11 -29.07
C ARG A 350 5.51 5.16 -28.13
N PRO A 351 6.04 6.40 -28.14
CA PRO A 351 5.55 7.48 -27.27
C PRO A 351 4.03 7.67 -27.33
N GLU A 352 3.42 7.44 -28.48
CA GLU A 352 1.99 7.64 -28.74
C GLU A 352 1.10 6.66 -27.97
N ASP A 353 1.64 5.52 -27.53
CA ASP A 353 0.89 4.52 -26.75
C ASP A 353 0.70 4.91 -25.29
N PHE A 354 1.46 5.89 -24.81
CA PHE A 354 1.44 6.31 -23.41
C PHE A 354 0.43 7.43 -23.24
N SER A 355 -0.61 7.19 -22.45
CA SER A 355 -1.64 8.17 -22.09
C SER A 355 -1.11 9.23 -21.12
N VAL A 356 -0.12 8.88 -20.28
CA VAL A 356 0.46 9.81 -19.30
C VAL A 356 1.59 10.64 -19.93
N PRO A 357 1.51 11.99 -19.87
CA PRO A 357 2.52 12.87 -20.48
C PRO A 357 3.96 12.61 -20.01
N VAL A 358 4.15 12.30 -18.72
CA VAL A 358 5.46 11.98 -18.14
C VAL A 358 6.04 10.70 -18.74
N CYS A 359 5.22 9.66 -18.85
CA CYS A 359 5.63 8.37 -19.43
C CYS A 359 6.02 8.53 -20.89
N ARG A 360 5.26 9.32 -21.66
CA ARG A 360 5.57 9.66 -23.04
C ARG A 360 6.94 10.33 -23.18
N LEU A 361 7.21 11.35 -22.38
CA LEU A 361 8.47 12.10 -22.40
C LEU A 361 9.67 11.22 -22.03
N LEU A 362 9.52 10.34 -21.04
CA LEU A 362 10.57 9.40 -20.63
C LEU A 362 10.89 8.37 -21.72
N VAL A 363 9.87 7.90 -22.44
CA VAL A 363 10.04 6.99 -23.57
C VAL A 363 10.67 7.69 -24.78
N GLU A 364 10.26 8.93 -25.08
CA GLU A 364 10.90 9.76 -26.10
C GLU A 364 12.38 10.00 -25.79
N ALA A 365 12.69 10.36 -24.55
CA ALA A 365 14.07 10.54 -24.10
C ALA A 365 14.88 9.24 -24.22
N ALA A 366 14.31 8.10 -23.86
CA ALA A 366 14.97 6.79 -23.99
C ALA A 366 15.25 6.41 -25.45
N LEU A 367 14.34 6.72 -26.38
CA LEU A 367 14.52 6.48 -27.80
C LEU A 367 15.58 7.43 -28.41
N ASN A 368 15.61 8.70 -27.99
CA ASN A 368 16.56 9.70 -28.48
C ASN A 368 17.98 9.50 -27.95
N HIS A 369 18.13 8.91 -26.76
CA HIS A 369 19.41 8.67 -26.09
C HIS A 369 19.85 7.20 -26.14
N LEU A 370 19.38 6.44 -27.13
CA LEU A 370 19.86 5.08 -27.37
C LEU A 370 21.27 5.13 -27.97
N ASP A 371 22.30 4.94 -27.13
CA ASP A 371 23.70 4.92 -27.58
C ASP A 371 23.97 3.78 -28.60
N ARG A 372 25.12 3.82 -29.29
CA ARG A 372 25.53 2.76 -30.25
C ARG A 372 25.56 1.34 -29.65
N ASP A 373 25.75 1.25 -28.33
CA ASP A 373 25.73 -0.01 -27.55
C ASP A 373 24.35 -0.34 -26.93
N GLY A 374 23.32 0.47 -27.23
CA GLY A 374 21.92 0.23 -26.86
C GLY A 374 21.55 0.52 -25.40
N ARG A 375 22.46 1.09 -24.60
CA ARG A 375 22.18 1.43 -23.20
C ARG A 375 21.50 2.79 -23.09
N VAL A 376 20.52 2.89 -22.20
CA VAL A 376 19.85 4.16 -21.87
C VAL A 376 20.45 4.70 -20.58
N GLY A 377 21.05 5.90 -20.65
CA GLY A 377 21.61 6.55 -19.47
C GLY A 377 20.51 7.13 -18.58
N LEU A 378 20.28 6.54 -17.41
CA LEU A 378 19.26 6.98 -16.43
C LEU A 378 19.36 8.48 -16.07
N ARG A 379 20.58 9.01 -15.99
CA ARG A 379 20.82 10.43 -15.72
C ARG A 379 20.26 11.35 -16.80
N LEU A 380 20.39 10.97 -18.07
CA LEU A 380 19.87 11.74 -19.22
C LEU A 380 18.34 11.69 -19.28
N LEU A 381 17.74 10.57 -18.87
CA LEU A 381 16.28 10.44 -18.77
C LEU A 381 15.72 11.39 -17.70
N LEU A 382 16.36 11.44 -16.54
CA LEU A 382 15.92 12.29 -15.43
C LEU A 382 16.14 13.78 -15.77
N ASP A 383 17.30 14.15 -16.32
CA ASP A 383 17.61 15.53 -16.74
C ASP A 383 16.56 16.06 -17.76
N ALA A 384 16.01 15.21 -18.63
CA ALA A 384 14.98 15.59 -19.60
C ALA A 384 13.62 15.96 -18.99
N VAL A 385 13.35 15.55 -17.74
CA VAL A 385 12.06 15.77 -17.04
C VAL A 385 12.16 16.64 -15.78
N VAL A 386 13.37 16.92 -15.29
CA VAL A 386 13.63 17.70 -14.05
C VAL A 386 13.06 19.12 -14.11
N ASP A 387 13.09 19.79 -15.26
CA ASP A 387 12.61 21.19 -15.38
C ASP A 387 11.08 21.32 -15.49
N ARG A 388 10.33 20.19 -15.48
CA ARG A 388 8.87 20.19 -15.60
C ARG A 388 8.23 19.80 -14.27
N GLN A 389 7.63 20.79 -13.60
CA GLN A 389 7.08 20.70 -12.24
C GLN A 389 6.13 19.50 -12.02
N ASP A 390 5.32 19.13 -13.02
CA ASP A 390 4.38 18.00 -12.93
C ASP A 390 4.98 16.64 -13.33
N CYS A 391 6.12 16.64 -14.04
CA CYS A 391 6.73 15.44 -14.59
C CYS A 391 7.91 14.93 -13.74
N GLY A 392 8.69 15.85 -13.15
CA GLY A 392 9.83 15.52 -12.31
C GLY A 392 9.43 14.79 -11.02
N SER A 393 8.26 15.11 -10.44
CA SER A 393 7.76 14.45 -9.23
C SER A 393 7.45 12.97 -9.46
N LEU A 394 6.74 12.63 -10.54
CA LEU A 394 6.39 11.26 -10.88
C LEU A 394 7.61 10.45 -11.38
N ALA A 395 8.52 11.05 -12.15
CA ALA A 395 9.76 10.39 -12.58
C ALA A 395 10.67 10.06 -11.38
N THR A 396 10.77 10.98 -10.41
CA THR A 396 11.52 10.77 -9.16
C THR A 396 10.85 9.70 -8.29
N GLU A 397 9.52 9.74 -8.15
CA GLU A 397 8.75 8.71 -7.45
C GLU A 397 9.00 7.33 -8.05
N LEU A 398 8.85 7.19 -9.37
CA LEU A 398 9.05 5.91 -10.06
C LEU A 398 10.50 5.42 -9.99
N SER A 399 11.50 6.31 -9.98
CA SER A 399 12.92 5.94 -9.83
C SER A 399 13.32 5.53 -8.41
N MET A 400 12.53 5.90 -7.39
CA MET A 400 12.79 5.56 -5.98
C MET A 400 11.95 4.38 -5.47
N ARG A 401 11.05 3.84 -6.31
CA ARG A 401 10.27 2.65 -5.99
C ARG A 401 11.14 1.41 -6.05
N GLU A 402 10.81 0.43 -5.23
CA GLU A 402 11.38 -0.92 -5.28
C GLU A 402 10.22 -1.90 -5.52
N ASP A 403 9.72 -1.93 -6.75
CA ASP A 403 8.74 -2.92 -7.20
C ASP A 403 9.47 -4.21 -7.60
N HIS A 404 8.97 -5.35 -7.10
CA HIS A 404 9.50 -6.68 -7.40
C HIS A 404 8.60 -7.40 -8.41
N PHE A 405 9.21 -7.94 -9.46
CA PHE A 405 8.55 -8.78 -10.46
C PHE A 405 9.20 -10.17 -10.44
N ASP A 406 8.39 -11.22 -10.28
CA ASP A 406 8.86 -12.60 -10.20
C ASP A 406 9.61 -13.03 -11.49
N ASP A 407 9.12 -12.59 -12.65
CA ASP A 407 9.81 -12.71 -13.94
C ASP A 407 9.72 -11.38 -14.71
N VAL A 408 10.80 -10.60 -14.63
CA VAL A 408 10.92 -9.29 -15.29
C VAL A 408 10.74 -9.40 -16.81
N GLN A 409 11.27 -10.44 -17.45
CA GLN A 409 11.21 -10.57 -18.91
C GLN A 409 9.80 -10.96 -19.39
N ALA A 410 9.14 -11.88 -18.70
CA ALA A 410 7.74 -12.22 -18.98
C ALA A 410 6.80 -11.03 -18.72
N HIS A 411 7.07 -10.25 -17.68
CA HIS A 411 6.27 -9.04 -17.37
C HIS A 411 6.45 -7.95 -18.44
N ILE A 412 7.68 -7.69 -18.90
CA ILE A 412 7.96 -6.78 -20.02
C ILE A 412 7.19 -7.23 -21.28
N ALA A 413 7.27 -8.51 -21.63
CA ALA A 413 6.58 -9.06 -22.79
C ALA A 413 5.06 -8.87 -22.69
N GLY A 414 4.45 -9.18 -21.53
CA GLY A 414 3.02 -9.00 -21.30
C GLY A 414 2.55 -7.54 -21.36
N CYS A 415 3.35 -6.61 -20.84
CA CYS A 415 3.07 -5.18 -20.94
C CYS A 415 3.13 -4.68 -22.39
N LEU A 416 4.15 -5.08 -23.14
CA LEU A 416 4.31 -4.73 -24.56
C LEU A 416 3.17 -5.30 -25.41
N GLU A 417 2.79 -6.56 -25.23
CA GLU A 417 1.64 -7.17 -25.94
C GLU A 417 0.33 -6.45 -25.64
N THR A 418 0.15 -5.99 -24.40
CA THR A 418 -1.06 -5.27 -24.00
C THR A 418 -1.12 -3.88 -24.66
N LEU A 419 0.01 -3.16 -24.73
CA LEU A 419 0.08 -1.88 -25.46
C LEU A 419 -0.13 -2.07 -26.96
N GLU A 420 0.50 -3.07 -27.57
CA GLU A 420 0.32 -3.40 -28.99
C GLU A 420 -1.15 -3.72 -29.31
N ARG A 421 -1.83 -4.47 -28.44
CA ARG A 421 -3.28 -4.76 -28.57
C ARG A 421 -4.12 -3.49 -28.47
N LYS A 422 -3.87 -2.64 -27.47
CA LYS A 422 -4.58 -1.35 -27.31
C LYS A 422 -4.38 -0.44 -28.52
N ARG A 423 -3.17 -0.40 -29.07
CA ARG A 423 -2.82 0.35 -30.29
C ARG A 423 -3.59 -0.17 -31.51
N ALA A 424 -3.61 -1.49 -31.71
CA ALA A 424 -4.36 -2.10 -32.80
C ALA A 424 -5.88 -1.83 -32.68
N GLU A 425 -6.44 -1.87 -31.46
CA GLU A 425 -7.84 -1.53 -31.20
C GLU A 425 -8.14 -0.03 -31.42
N ALA A 426 -7.20 0.86 -31.11
CA ALA A 426 -7.33 2.30 -31.38
C ALA A 426 -7.29 2.61 -32.88
N LEU A 427 -6.31 2.07 -33.61
CA LEU A 427 -6.21 2.19 -35.07
C LEU A 427 -7.47 1.66 -35.76
N PHE A 428 -7.97 0.52 -35.31
CA PHE A 428 -9.21 -0.06 -35.85
C PHE A 428 -10.42 0.86 -35.63
N ARG A 429 -10.55 1.47 -34.44
CA ARG A 429 -11.63 2.44 -34.15
C ARG A 429 -11.50 3.69 -35.00
N ASP A 430 -10.29 4.21 -35.17
CA ASP A 430 -10.04 5.41 -35.96
C ASP A 430 -10.35 5.19 -37.44
N LEU A 431 -9.90 4.07 -38.02
CA LEU A 431 -10.24 3.69 -39.39
C LEU A 431 -11.75 3.54 -39.62
N ILE A 432 -12.49 2.98 -38.65
CA ILE A 432 -13.96 2.92 -38.72
C ILE A 432 -14.59 4.32 -38.64
N ALA A 433 -14.04 5.21 -37.82
CA ALA A 433 -14.53 6.59 -37.72
C ALA A 433 -14.27 7.36 -39.03
N GLN A 434 -13.07 7.22 -39.61
CA GLN A 434 -12.71 7.81 -40.90
C GLN A 434 -13.56 7.24 -42.05
N LEU A 435 -13.82 5.92 -42.06
CA LEU A 435 -14.70 5.28 -43.04
C LEU A 435 -16.11 5.89 -42.98
N LYS A 436 -16.70 5.99 -41.77
CA LYS A 436 -18.01 6.60 -41.58
C LYS A 436 -18.05 8.08 -41.97
N ALA A 437 -16.95 8.82 -41.75
CA ALA A 437 -16.85 10.21 -42.16
C ALA A 437 -16.77 10.35 -43.69
N ALA A 438 -15.93 9.53 -44.35
CA ALA A 438 -15.80 9.50 -45.80
C ALA A 438 -17.11 9.11 -46.50
N GLU A 439 -17.86 8.14 -45.94
CA GLU A 439 -19.20 7.75 -46.41
C GLU A 439 -20.22 8.89 -46.28
N ARG A 440 -20.18 9.65 -45.18
CA ARG A 440 -21.06 10.80 -44.95
C ARG A 440 -20.76 11.98 -45.88
N GLU A 441 -19.49 12.18 -46.20
CA GLU A 441 -19.00 13.28 -47.04
C GLU A 441 -19.02 12.94 -48.54
N GLY A 442 -19.42 11.72 -48.92
CA GLY A 442 -19.51 11.29 -50.33
C GLY A 442 -18.16 11.06 -51.00
N ARG A 443 -17.07 10.86 -50.22
CA ARG A 443 -15.72 10.58 -50.74
C ARG A 443 -15.57 9.09 -51.05
N VAL A 444 -16.08 8.68 -52.22
CA VAL A 444 -16.24 7.27 -52.62
C VAL A 444 -14.91 6.50 -52.68
N GLU A 445 -13.84 7.09 -53.23
CA GLU A 445 -12.54 6.41 -53.33
C GLU A 445 -11.85 6.26 -51.96
N ASP A 446 -11.94 7.28 -51.10
CA ASP A 446 -11.39 7.22 -49.73
C ASP A 446 -12.10 6.14 -48.89
N ALA A 447 -13.42 6.05 -49.00
CA ALA A 447 -14.21 5.02 -48.32
C ALA A 447 -13.83 3.60 -48.80
N ARG A 448 -13.55 3.44 -50.10
CA ARG A 448 -13.12 2.15 -50.67
C ARG A 448 -11.76 1.72 -50.15
N VAL A 449 -10.79 2.65 -50.07
CA VAL A 449 -9.45 2.38 -49.53
C VAL A 449 -9.50 2.07 -48.03
N LEU A 450 -10.25 2.86 -47.25
CA LEU A 450 -10.40 2.65 -45.80
C LEU A 450 -11.10 1.32 -45.47
N ASN A 451 -12.10 0.92 -46.27
CA ASN A 451 -12.79 -0.37 -46.08
C ASN A 451 -11.88 -1.58 -46.37
N ALA A 452 -10.99 -1.46 -47.37
CA ALA A 452 -9.98 -2.49 -47.63
C ALA A 452 -9.02 -2.65 -46.44
N GLN A 453 -8.54 -1.54 -45.86
CA GLN A 453 -7.67 -1.54 -44.67
C GLN A 453 -8.35 -2.11 -43.42
N VAL A 454 -9.64 -1.80 -43.21
CA VAL A 454 -10.44 -2.36 -42.09
C VAL A 454 -10.61 -3.88 -42.23
N ASN A 455 -10.81 -4.40 -43.45
CA ASN A 455 -10.94 -5.83 -43.69
C ASN A 455 -9.61 -6.58 -43.53
N GLU A 456 -8.49 -5.98 -43.94
CA GLU A 456 -7.16 -6.55 -43.74
C GLU A 456 -6.81 -6.71 -42.24
N LEU A 457 -7.10 -5.68 -41.44
CA LEU A 457 -6.93 -5.74 -39.98
C LEU A 457 -7.87 -6.74 -39.29
N ARG A 458 -9.08 -6.95 -39.83
CA ARG A 458 -10.00 -8.00 -39.35
C ARG A 458 -9.44 -9.40 -39.59
N ILE A 459 -8.86 -9.65 -40.76
CA ILE A 459 -8.25 -10.94 -41.10
C ILE A 459 -7.03 -11.21 -40.21
N GLN A 460 -6.18 -10.21 -39.97
CA GLN A 460 -5.04 -10.34 -39.05
C GLN A 460 -5.47 -10.65 -37.61
N LYS A 461 -6.60 -10.10 -37.14
CA LYS A 461 -7.15 -10.39 -35.81
C LYS A 461 -7.74 -11.81 -35.71
N ALA A 462 -8.28 -12.35 -36.80
CA ALA A 462 -8.83 -13.71 -36.86
C ALA A 462 -7.76 -14.81 -37.01
N GLY A 463 -6.54 -14.47 -37.46
CA GLY A 463 -5.44 -15.41 -37.73
C GLY A 463 -4.56 -15.81 -36.55
N ARG A 464 -4.79 -15.28 -35.33
CA ARG A 464 -4.10 -15.74 -34.10
C ARG A 464 -5.01 -16.70 -33.32
N PRO A 465 -4.77 -18.02 -33.32
CA PRO A 465 -5.60 -18.95 -32.58
C PRO A 465 -5.42 -18.75 -31.07
N ALA A 466 -6.52 -18.48 -30.38
CA ALA A 466 -6.61 -18.67 -28.93
C ALA A 466 -6.44 -20.16 -28.64
N THR A 467 -5.32 -20.53 -28.03
CA THR A 467 -5.06 -21.91 -27.63
C THR A 467 -6.02 -22.28 -26.50
N GLY A 468 -6.97 -23.19 -26.77
CA GLY A 468 -7.69 -23.93 -25.75
C GLY A 468 -9.21 -23.77 -25.73
N MET A 469 -9.90 -24.35 -26.72
CA MET A 469 -11.00 -25.30 -26.49
C MET A 469 -11.45 -25.90 -27.82
N LEU A 470 -10.97 -27.12 -28.07
CA LEU A 470 -11.60 -28.07 -28.98
C LEU A 470 -12.92 -28.58 -28.36
N SER A 471 -13.87 -28.97 -29.23
CA SER A 471 -14.91 -30.00 -29.01
C SER A 471 -16.18 -29.50 -28.28
N LEU A 472 -17.45 -29.63 -28.72
CA LEU A 472 -18.19 -30.41 -29.72
C LEU A 472 -19.47 -29.63 -30.13
N VAL A 473 -19.86 -29.54 -31.41
CA VAL A 473 -20.87 -30.34 -32.18
C VAL A 473 -22.35 -30.22 -31.76
N LYS A 474 -23.19 -30.03 -32.80
CA LYS A 474 -24.63 -30.34 -33.03
C LYS A 474 -25.51 -29.09 -33.08
N GLU A 475 -26.33 -28.85 -34.09
CA GLU A 475 -26.74 -29.59 -35.30
C GLU A 475 -27.15 -28.55 -36.36
#